data_AF-A0A1B9LI13-F1
#
_entry.id   AF-A0A1B9LI13-F1
#
_cell.length_a   1.000
_cell.length_b   1.000
_cell.length_c   1.000
_cell.angle_alpha   90.00
_cell.angle_beta   90.00
_cell.angle_gamma   90.00
#
_symmetry.space_group_name_H-M   'P 1'
#
loop_
_entity.id
_entity.type
_entity.pdbx_description
1 polymer ?
#
loop_
_entity_poly.entity_id
_entity_poly.type
_entity_poly.pdbx_seq_one_letter_code
_entity_poly.pdbx_strand_id
1 'polypeptide(L)'
;MDIKLAKNDKRYIEGADDVYSIMQRVLLRDNKIDQEKEHFWMIGMNEAGYILYIELIALGTYRSVDIEPMNVFRVAVMKNASRVIAVHNHPTGRLEPSDADKEVTDRLIQVGRILNITFVDHLIISPVNYSSFRATGLMDELEKSLKYVPTYQVVEQIRKEEKRIAKEKLAIERDKTKTAKEKVRLEKDKTKTAQEKAREAREQAKAEREAKQIEKQRREKLEQTMVNTLLEKGVGIESIAKIMEITPKQVEKIINKTR
;
A
#
# COMPACT_ATOMS: atom_id res chain seq x y z
N MET A 1 42.53 -10.98 22.63
CA MET A 1 42.44 -11.18 24.10
C MET A 1 40.97 -11.38 24.44
N ASP A 2 40.62 -12.53 25.03
CA ASP A 2 39.25 -12.87 25.45
C ASP A 2 39.01 -12.45 26.91
N ILE A 3 37.98 -11.64 27.16
CA ILE A 3 37.62 -11.22 28.51
C ILE A 3 36.72 -12.28 29.17
N LYS A 4 37.25 -12.94 30.19
CA LYS A 4 36.46 -13.86 31.02
C LYS A 4 35.50 -13.09 31.93
N LEU A 5 34.20 -13.25 31.70
CA LEU A 5 33.16 -12.72 32.58
C LEU A 5 33.11 -13.49 33.91
N ALA A 6 33.12 -12.77 35.02
CA ALA A 6 32.97 -13.33 36.36
C ALA A 6 31.56 -13.92 36.57
N LYS A 7 31.37 -14.63 37.69
CA LYS A 7 30.08 -15.25 38.02
C LYS A 7 28.94 -14.23 38.22
N ASN A 8 29.29 -13.01 38.66
CA ASN A 8 28.34 -11.94 38.95
C ASN A 8 28.29 -10.86 37.85
N ASP A 9 29.05 -11.02 36.76
CA ASP A 9 28.98 -10.06 35.66
C ASP A 9 27.66 -10.21 34.89
N LYS A 10 27.10 -9.08 34.45
CA LYS A 10 25.95 -9.07 33.54
C LYS A 10 26.32 -9.84 32.27
N ARG A 11 25.52 -10.86 31.92
CA ARG A 11 25.75 -11.76 30.76
C ARG A 11 24.76 -11.54 29.63
N TYR A 12 23.87 -10.57 29.76
CA TYR A 12 22.79 -10.30 28.83
C TYR A 12 22.82 -8.82 28.45
N ILE A 13 22.63 -8.50 27.18
CA ILE A 13 22.63 -7.13 26.67
C ILE A 13 21.21 -6.75 26.26
N GLU A 14 20.64 -5.74 26.92
CA GLU A 14 19.35 -5.13 26.54
C GLU A 14 19.53 -3.97 25.57
N GLY A 15 20.63 -3.22 25.70
CA GLY A 15 20.90 -2.04 24.89
C GLY A 15 22.33 -1.53 25.01
N ALA A 16 22.57 -0.38 24.40
CA ALA A 16 23.92 0.21 24.30
C ALA A 16 24.52 0.60 25.66
N ASP A 17 23.70 1.02 26.63
CA ASP A 17 24.15 1.35 27.99
C ASP A 17 24.81 0.15 28.69
N ASP A 18 24.32 -1.07 28.45
CA ASP A 18 24.90 -2.29 29.00
C ASP A 18 26.28 -2.57 28.39
N VAL A 19 26.37 -2.43 27.07
CA VAL A 19 27.62 -2.58 26.33
C VAL A 19 28.64 -1.59 26.86
N TYR A 20 28.26 -0.33 26.97
CA TYR A 20 29.14 0.71 27.49
C TYR A 20 29.60 0.43 28.91
N SER A 21 28.68 0.07 29.82
CA SER A 21 28.99 -0.22 31.23
C SER A 21 29.96 -1.39 31.39
N ILE A 22 29.90 -2.39 30.50
CA ILE A 22 30.85 -3.50 30.47
C ILE A 22 32.19 -3.02 29.89
N MET A 23 32.19 -2.38 28.73
CA MET A 23 33.41 -2.04 28.00
C MET A 23 34.19 -0.88 28.60
N GLN A 24 33.53 0.07 29.27
CA GLN A 24 34.19 1.12 30.04
C GLN A 24 35.03 0.50 31.18
N ARG A 25 34.50 -0.51 31.88
CA ARG A 25 35.26 -1.23 32.91
C ARG A 25 36.45 -1.99 32.33
N VAL A 26 36.33 -2.51 31.10
CA VAL A 26 37.45 -3.16 30.39
C VAL A 26 38.51 -2.11 30.05
N LEU A 27 38.13 -1.01 29.40
CA LEU A 27 39.03 0.07 29.01
C LEU A 27 39.77 0.68 30.21
N LEU A 28 39.08 0.92 31.33
CA LEU A 28 39.67 1.52 32.53
C LEU A 28 40.62 0.58 33.31
N ARG A 29 40.62 -0.73 33.01
CA ARG A 29 41.58 -1.68 33.60
C ARG A 29 42.94 -1.62 32.91
N ASP A 30 43.00 -1.17 31.67
CA ASP A 30 44.25 -1.02 30.95
C ASP A 30 45.10 0.09 31.57
N ASN A 31 46.41 -0.01 31.40
CA ASN A 31 47.29 1.07 31.82
C ASN A 31 47.08 2.31 30.93
N LYS A 32 47.56 3.47 31.38
CA LYS A 32 47.35 4.74 30.67
C LYS A 32 47.93 4.75 29.25
N ILE A 33 49.04 4.06 29.01
CA ILE A 33 49.69 3.99 27.69
C ILE A 33 48.83 3.19 26.70
N ASP A 34 48.21 2.11 27.14
CA ASP A 34 47.33 1.30 26.29
C ASP A 34 45.98 1.98 26.08
N GLN A 35 45.43 2.69 27.09
CA GLN A 35 44.23 3.52 26.91
C GLN A 35 44.41 4.62 25.84
N GLU A 36 45.64 5.06 25.58
CA GLU A 36 45.99 6.03 24.54
C GLU A 36 46.05 5.42 23.12
N LYS A 37 45.87 4.10 22.99
CA LYS A 37 45.75 3.39 21.71
C LYS A 37 44.29 3.13 21.37
N GLU A 38 44.01 3.04 20.08
CA GLU A 38 42.72 2.57 19.58
C GLU A 38 42.62 1.05 19.70
N HIS A 39 41.51 0.60 20.26
CA HIS A 39 41.14 -0.80 20.36
C HIS A 39 39.83 -1.01 19.63
N PHE A 40 39.78 -2.09 18.83
CA PHE A 40 38.56 -2.56 18.22
C PHE A 40 38.16 -3.90 18.84
N TRP A 41 37.04 -3.91 19.54
CA TRP A 41 36.49 -5.05 20.25
C TRP A 41 35.25 -5.58 19.56
N MET A 42 35.02 -6.88 19.72
CA MET A 42 33.79 -7.53 19.31
C MET A 42 33.15 -8.27 20.47
N ILE A 43 31.87 -8.05 20.65
CA ILE A 43 31.02 -8.82 21.56
C ILE A 43 30.18 -9.76 20.70
N GLY A 44 30.33 -11.07 20.91
CA GLY A 44 29.46 -12.06 20.29
C GLY A 44 28.37 -12.52 21.24
N MET A 45 27.16 -12.69 20.71
CA MET A 45 25.98 -13.08 21.48
C MET A 45 25.21 -14.19 20.78
N ASN A 46 24.40 -14.91 21.56
CA ASN A 46 23.34 -15.75 21.01
C ASN A 46 22.10 -14.92 20.63
N GLU A 47 21.08 -15.59 20.09
CA GLU A 47 19.87 -14.92 19.59
C GLU A 47 19.13 -14.15 20.68
N ALA A 48 19.07 -14.74 21.88
CA ALA A 48 18.47 -14.13 23.05
C ALA A 48 19.24 -12.90 23.55
N GLY A 49 20.49 -12.65 23.13
CA GLY A 49 21.29 -11.51 23.59
C GLY A 49 22.22 -11.84 24.77
N TYR A 50 22.43 -13.12 25.06
CA TYR A 50 23.45 -13.53 26.02
C TYR A 50 24.84 -13.48 25.40
N ILE A 51 25.79 -12.86 26.12
CA ILE A 51 27.19 -12.73 25.74
C ILE A 51 27.85 -14.11 25.74
N LEU A 52 28.45 -14.46 24.61
CA LEU A 52 29.23 -15.67 24.40
C LEU A 52 30.73 -15.40 24.54
N TYR A 53 31.19 -14.21 24.11
CA TYR A 53 32.58 -13.76 24.23
C TYR A 53 32.68 -12.24 24.10
N ILE A 54 33.81 -11.69 24.56
CA ILE A 54 34.26 -10.32 24.32
C ILE A 54 35.73 -10.40 23.93
N GLU A 55 36.04 -10.10 22.68
CA GLU A 55 37.38 -10.29 22.11
C GLU A 55 37.95 -8.98 21.59
N LEU A 56 39.20 -8.69 21.95
CA LEU A 56 39.99 -7.66 21.28
C LEU A 56 40.41 -8.17 19.90
N ILE A 57 39.84 -7.60 18.84
CA ILE A 57 40.14 -8.00 17.46
C ILE A 57 41.40 -7.31 16.96
N ALA A 58 41.55 -6.03 17.24
CA ALA A 58 42.67 -5.24 16.77
C ALA A 58 43.11 -4.21 17.81
N LEU A 59 44.43 -4.07 17.94
CA LEU A 59 45.10 -3.05 18.73
C LEU A 59 45.86 -2.15 17.76
N GLY A 60 45.46 -0.88 17.71
CA GLY A 60 46.01 0.11 16.81
C GLY A 60 47.02 1.04 17.47
N THR A 61 47.23 2.16 16.78
CA THR A 61 47.98 3.30 17.29
C THR A 61 47.01 4.29 17.96
N TYR A 62 47.50 5.46 18.36
CA TYR A 62 46.64 6.53 18.86
C TYR A 62 45.77 7.21 17.78
N ARG A 63 45.99 6.89 16.48
CA ARG A 63 45.32 7.53 15.34
C ARG A 63 44.38 6.62 14.56
N SER A 64 44.67 5.32 14.56
CA SER A 64 43.99 4.36 13.70
C SER A 64 44.24 2.94 14.15
N VAL A 65 43.29 2.08 13.82
CA VAL A 65 43.37 0.62 13.95
C VAL A 65 42.89 -0.02 12.64
N ASP A 66 43.65 -0.98 12.12
CA ASP A 66 43.29 -1.73 10.92
C ASP A 66 42.43 -2.94 11.30
N ILE A 67 41.32 -3.14 10.57
CA ILE A 67 40.31 -4.14 10.91
C ILE A 67 40.02 -5.00 9.67
N GLU A 68 40.47 -6.25 9.68
CA GLU A 68 40.06 -7.22 8.67
C GLU A 68 38.78 -7.97 9.06
N PRO A 69 37.75 -8.02 8.18
CA PRO A 69 36.51 -8.75 8.46
C PRO A 69 36.69 -10.22 8.83
N MET A 70 37.71 -10.89 8.28
CA MET A 70 37.98 -12.29 8.61
C MET A 70 38.33 -12.48 10.09
N ASN A 71 39.02 -11.52 10.70
CA ASN A 71 39.41 -11.57 12.11
C ASN A 71 38.21 -11.28 13.01
N VAL A 72 37.35 -10.33 12.61
CA VAL A 72 36.09 -10.00 13.30
C VAL A 72 35.17 -11.22 13.43
N PHE A 73 34.92 -11.93 12.32
CA PHE A 73 33.94 -13.02 12.31
C PHE A 73 34.52 -14.40 12.66
N ARG A 74 35.85 -14.57 12.72
CA ARG A 74 36.48 -15.85 13.08
C ARG A 74 35.97 -16.39 14.41
N VAL A 75 35.99 -15.54 15.46
CA VAL A 75 35.55 -15.95 16.80
C VAL A 75 34.04 -16.11 16.85
N ALA A 76 33.29 -15.26 16.14
CA ALA A 76 31.84 -15.34 16.03
C ALA A 76 31.39 -16.72 15.54
N VAL A 77 31.99 -17.19 14.44
CA VAL A 77 31.72 -18.51 13.87
C VAL A 77 32.15 -19.62 14.82
N MET A 78 33.37 -19.54 15.39
CA MET A 78 33.87 -20.57 16.31
C MET A 78 33.03 -20.72 17.59
N LYS A 79 32.37 -19.65 18.03
CA LYS A 79 31.55 -19.61 19.25
C LYS A 79 30.05 -19.75 18.97
N ASN A 80 29.64 -19.96 17.72
CA ASN A 80 28.24 -20.00 17.30
C ASN A 80 27.45 -18.74 17.71
N ALA A 81 28.07 -17.56 17.60
CA ALA A 81 27.36 -16.31 17.80
C ALA A 81 26.42 -16.05 16.62
N SER A 82 25.15 -15.76 16.91
CA SER A 82 24.18 -15.34 15.90
C SER A 82 24.13 -13.82 15.75
N ARG A 83 24.65 -13.09 16.74
CA ARG A 83 24.61 -11.62 16.81
C ARG A 83 25.95 -11.09 17.29
N VAL A 84 26.39 -9.96 16.76
CA VAL A 84 27.65 -9.30 17.16
C VAL A 84 27.49 -7.78 17.31
N ILE A 85 28.27 -7.19 18.21
CA ILE A 85 28.38 -5.73 18.41
C ILE A 85 29.87 -5.36 18.36
N ALA A 86 30.20 -4.30 17.62
CA ALA A 86 31.53 -3.71 17.63
C ALA A 86 31.65 -2.60 18.67
N VAL A 87 32.82 -2.46 19.28
CA VAL A 87 33.12 -1.38 20.20
C VAL A 87 34.52 -0.85 19.92
N HIS A 88 34.63 0.45 19.68
CA HIS A 88 35.89 1.11 19.35
C HIS A 88 36.11 2.28 20.31
N ASN A 89 37.23 2.31 21.02
CA ASN A 89 37.57 3.49 21.82
C ASN A 89 38.29 4.55 20.98
N HIS A 90 37.92 5.81 21.19
CA HIS A 90 38.66 6.95 20.68
C HIS A 90 39.45 7.59 21.83
N PRO A 91 40.80 7.46 21.86
CA PRO A 91 41.64 8.06 22.91
C PRO A 91 41.46 9.57 23.05
N THR A 92 41.10 10.25 21.96
CA THR A 92 40.83 11.70 21.94
C THR A 92 39.58 12.10 22.73
N GLY A 93 38.70 11.15 23.05
CA GLY A 93 37.43 11.37 23.72
C GLY A 93 36.29 11.85 22.80
N ARG A 94 36.56 12.06 21.49
CA ARG A 94 35.50 12.34 20.51
C ARG A 94 34.65 11.10 20.31
N LEU A 95 33.36 11.30 20.08
CA LEU A 95 32.38 10.22 19.92
C LEU A 95 31.75 10.21 18.54
N GLU A 96 32.07 11.23 17.73
CA GLU A 96 31.71 11.28 16.32
C GLU A 96 32.47 10.19 15.56
N PRO A 97 31.77 9.27 14.86
CA PRO A 97 32.44 8.24 14.10
C PRO A 97 33.19 8.82 12.91
N SER A 98 34.42 8.35 12.73
CA SER A 98 35.24 8.67 11.58
C SER A 98 34.68 8.02 10.30
N ASP A 99 35.16 8.44 9.14
CA ASP A 99 34.77 7.80 7.88
C ASP A 99 35.32 6.38 7.77
N ALA A 100 36.45 6.08 8.43
CA ALA A 100 36.97 4.73 8.56
C ALA A 100 36.03 3.84 9.39
N ASP A 101 35.46 4.37 10.48
CA ASP A 101 34.49 3.65 11.33
C ASP A 101 33.22 3.31 10.54
N LYS A 102 32.71 4.26 9.74
CA LYS A 102 31.57 4.04 8.84
C LYS A 102 31.89 2.99 7.77
N GLU A 103 33.06 3.11 7.16
CA GLU A 103 33.49 2.22 6.07
C GLU A 103 33.65 0.78 6.54
N VAL A 104 34.32 0.56 7.68
CA VAL A 104 34.46 -0.78 8.24
C VAL A 104 33.10 -1.35 8.64
N THR A 105 32.23 -0.53 9.24
CA THR A 105 30.90 -0.97 9.68
C THR A 105 30.04 -1.44 8.51
N ASP A 106 29.97 -0.66 7.41
CA ASP A 106 29.25 -1.06 6.19
C ASP A 106 29.76 -2.42 5.66
N ARG A 107 31.09 -2.56 5.58
CA ARG A 107 31.71 -3.81 5.13
C ARG A 107 31.37 -4.99 6.05
N LEU A 108 31.41 -4.80 7.37
CA LEU A 108 31.10 -5.84 8.35
C LEU A 108 29.63 -6.23 8.34
N ILE A 109 28.71 -5.28 8.11
CA ILE A 109 27.28 -5.58 7.93
C ILE A 109 27.08 -6.56 6.76
N GLN A 110 27.71 -6.31 5.61
CA GLN A 110 27.55 -7.21 4.46
C GLN A 110 28.17 -8.59 4.71
N VAL A 111 29.32 -8.67 5.38
CA VAL A 111 29.92 -9.97 5.73
C VAL A 111 29.03 -10.72 6.73
N GLY A 112 28.47 -10.02 7.72
CA GLY A 112 27.52 -10.59 8.67
C GLY A 112 26.29 -11.19 7.97
N ARG A 113 25.73 -10.48 6.99
CA ARG A 113 24.61 -10.99 6.16
C ARG A 113 24.96 -12.30 5.44
N ILE A 114 26.17 -12.39 4.86
CA ILE A 114 26.63 -13.61 4.17
C ILE A 114 26.78 -14.78 5.14
N LEU A 115 27.30 -14.52 6.35
CA LEU A 115 27.49 -15.54 7.38
C LEU A 115 26.24 -15.84 8.19
N ASN A 116 25.14 -15.12 7.95
CA ASN A 116 23.91 -15.15 8.75
C ASN A 116 24.17 -14.84 10.24
N ILE A 117 25.03 -13.86 10.49
CA ILE A 117 25.36 -13.30 11.82
C ILE A 117 24.98 -11.82 11.79
N THR A 118 24.02 -11.42 12.61
CA THR A 118 23.52 -10.04 12.63
C THR A 118 24.53 -9.12 13.31
N PHE A 119 25.02 -8.13 12.56
CA PHE A 119 25.77 -7.02 13.14
C PHE A 119 24.76 -6.02 13.72
N VAL A 120 24.68 -5.95 15.05
CA VAL A 120 23.59 -5.29 15.78
C VAL A 120 23.85 -3.78 15.93
N ASP A 121 25.07 -3.41 16.30
CA ASP A 121 25.45 -2.03 16.57
C ASP A 121 26.97 -1.87 16.53
N HIS A 122 27.42 -0.62 16.44
CA HIS A 122 28.81 -0.21 16.63
C HIS A 122 28.83 0.96 17.62
N LEU A 123 29.54 0.80 18.73
CA LEU A 123 29.72 1.86 19.72
C LEU A 123 31.10 2.50 19.61
N ILE A 124 31.14 3.82 19.59
CA ILE A 124 32.35 4.59 19.87
C ILE A 124 32.33 4.96 21.35
N ILE A 125 33.38 4.60 22.08
CA ILE A 125 33.46 4.80 23.52
C ILE A 125 34.63 5.69 23.92
N SER A 126 34.45 6.39 25.04
CA SER A 126 35.51 7.09 25.78
C SER A 126 35.43 6.69 27.26
N PRO A 127 36.41 7.08 28.09
CA PRO A 127 36.38 6.82 29.52
C PRO A 127 35.14 7.36 30.25
N VAL A 128 34.44 8.35 29.69
CA VAL A 128 33.33 9.04 30.39
C VAL A 128 31.98 8.99 29.67
N ASN A 129 31.96 8.72 28.37
CA ASN A 129 30.71 8.62 27.60
C ASN A 129 30.87 7.76 26.33
N TYR A 130 29.78 7.51 25.60
CA TYR A 130 29.76 6.76 24.35
C TYR A 130 28.74 7.30 23.33
N SER A 131 28.86 6.84 22.08
CA SER A 131 27.89 7.01 21.01
C SER A 131 27.60 5.67 20.36
N SER A 132 26.34 5.44 19.97
CA SER A 132 25.88 4.23 19.28
C SER A 132 25.45 4.58 17.86
N PHE A 133 25.91 3.80 16.89
CA PHE A 133 25.51 3.96 15.49
C PHE A 133 24.02 3.72 15.31
N ARG A 134 23.46 2.77 16.05
CA ARG A 134 22.01 2.49 16.00
C ARG A 134 21.20 3.62 16.65
N ALA A 135 21.63 4.17 17.79
CA ALA A 135 20.94 5.27 18.44
C ALA A 135 20.96 6.57 17.62
N THR A 136 22.02 6.79 16.84
CA THR A 136 22.16 7.96 15.96
C THR A 136 21.46 7.79 14.60
N GLY A 137 20.94 6.60 14.28
CA GLY A 137 20.34 6.28 12.98
C GLY A 137 21.35 5.92 11.88
N LEU A 138 22.65 6.10 12.13
CA LEU A 138 23.71 5.78 11.18
C LEU A 138 23.69 4.30 10.78
N MET A 139 23.35 3.40 11.70
CA MET A 139 23.22 1.98 11.40
C MET A 139 22.18 1.70 10.31
N ASP A 140 21.03 2.39 10.33
CA ASP A 140 19.96 2.22 9.33
C ASP A 140 20.37 2.73 7.94
N GLU A 141 21.24 3.73 7.89
CA GLU A 141 21.82 4.24 6.65
C GLU A 141 22.81 3.23 6.06
N LEU A 142 23.73 2.71 6.88
CA LEU A 142 24.75 1.75 6.44
C LEU A 142 24.12 0.41 6.04
N GLU A 143 23.06 -0.04 6.69
CA GLU A 143 22.33 -1.24 6.29
C GLU A 143 21.72 -1.13 4.88
N LYS A 144 21.40 0.09 4.42
CA LYS A 144 20.88 0.34 3.07
C LYS A 144 21.99 0.55 2.03
N SER A 145 23.24 0.65 2.46
CA SER A 145 24.38 0.81 1.56
C SER A 145 24.50 -0.37 0.60
N LEU A 146 24.79 -0.04 -0.66
CA LEU A 146 25.10 -1.00 -1.72
C LEU A 146 26.60 -1.15 -1.96
N LYS A 147 27.45 -0.39 -1.24
CA LYS A 147 28.90 -0.29 -1.52
C LYS A 147 29.61 -1.64 -1.51
N TYR A 148 29.29 -2.49 -0.55
CA TYR A 148 29.90 -3.83 -0.41
C TYR A 148 28.95 -4.98 -0.76
N VAL A 149 27.79 -4.68 -1.35
CA VAL A 149 26.84 -5.72 -1.79
C VAL A 149 27.34 -6.33 -3.10
N PRO A 150 27.46 -7.67 -3.21
CA PRO A 150 27.86 -8.30 -4.46
C PRO A 150 26.94 -7.94 -5.63
N THR A 151 27.52 -7.57 -6.77
CA THR A 151 26.78 -7.06 -7.93
C THR A 151 25.65 -7.98 -8.40
N TYR A 152 25.84 -9.30 -8.32
CA TYR A 152 24.81 -10.26 -8.73
C TYR A 152 23.54 -10.15 -7.86
N GLN A 153 23.67 -9.85 -6.55
CA GLN A 153 22.54 -9.65 -5.66
C GLN A 153 21.77 -8.38 -5.99
N VAL A 154 22.49 -7.29 -6.32
CA VAL A 154 21.89 -6.02 -6.75
C VAL A 154 21.08 -6.22 -8.04
N VAL A 155 21.66 -6.91 -9.02
CA VAL A 155 20.98 -7.23 -10.29
C VAL A 155 19.73 -8.09 -10.06
N GLU A 156 19.80 -9.07 -9.17
CA GLU A 156 18.63 -9.89 -8.81
C GLU A 156 17.51 -9.07 -8.15
N GLN A 157 17.86 -8.13 -7.26
CA GLN A 157 16.90 -7.23 -6.63
C GLN A 157 16.22 -6.33 -7.67
N ILE A 158 17.00 -5.72 -8.58
CA ILE A 158 16.47 -4.90 -9.68
C ILE A 158 15.52 -5.72 -10.54
N ARG A 159 15.91 -6.92 -10.98
CA ARG A 159 15.05 -7.79 -11.80
C ARG A 159 13.76 -8.20 -11.09
N LYS A 160 13.82 -8.47 -9.78
CA LYS A 160 12.62 -8.76 -8.97
C LYS A 160 11.69 -7.54 -8.92
N GLU A 161 12.27 -6.36 -8.74
CA GLU A 161 11.52 -5.10 -8.68
C GLU A 161 10.91 -4.72 -10.03
N GLU A 162 11.64 -4.87 -11.13
CA GLU A 162 11.14 -4.70 -12.50
C GLU A 162 9.92 -5.59 -12.77
N LYS A 163 9.99 -6.87 -12.36
CA LYS A 163 8.86 -7.81 -12.46
C LYS A 163 7.67 -7.36 -11.61
N ARG A 164 7.91 -6.83 -10.40
CA ARG A 164 6.87 -6.30 -9.51
C ARG A 164 6.16 -5.12 -10.17
N ILE A 165 6.92 -4.15 -10.67
CA ILE A 165 6.43 -2.97 -11.39
C ILE A 165 5.63 -3.40 -12.63
N ALA A 166 6.14 -4.35 -13.41
CA ALA A 166 5.43 -4.86 -14.59
C ALA A 166 4.08 -5.51 -14.23
N LYS A 167 4.04 -6.30 -13.16
CA LYS A 167 2.81 -6.93 -12.66
C LYS A 167 1.80 -5.89 -12.16
N GLU A 168 2.27 -4.87 -11.46
CA GLU A 168 1.44 -3.77 -10.95
C GLU A 168 0.85 -2.95 -12.11
N LYS A 169 1.66 -2.61 -13.12
CA LYS A 169 1.18 -1.94 -14.34
C LYS A 169 0.08 -2.74 -15.06
N LEU A 170 0.27 -4.04 -15.23
CA LEU A 170 -0.73 -4.93 -15.83
C LEU A 170 -2.03 -5.00 -15.00
N ALA A 171 -1.93 -4.99 -13.67
CA ALA A 171 -3.10 -4.96 -12.79
C ALA A 171 -3.90 -3.66 -12.97
N ILE A 172 -3.22 -2.51 -12.96
CA ILE A 172 -3.82 -1.19 -13.18
C ILE A 172 -4.52 -1.14 -14.55
N GLU A 173 -3.89 -1.66 -15.61
CA GLU A 173 -4.46 -1.67 -16.95
C GLU A 173 -5.71 -2.56 -17.05
N ARG A 174 -5.70 -3.73 -16.41
CA ARG A 174 -6.86 -4.61 -16.32
C ARG A 174 -8.03 -3.95 -15.60
N ASP A 175 -7.77 -3.24 -14.50
CA ASP A 175 -8.83 -2.56 -13.75
C ASP A 175 -9.40 -1.35 -14.50
N LYS A 176 -8.56 -0.60 -15.21
CA LYS A 176 -9.04 0.44 -16.16
C LYS A 176 -9.94 -0.17 -17.23
N THR A 177 -9.54 -1.32 -17.79
CA THR A 177 -10.31 -2.00 -18.84
C THR A 177 -11.65 -2.52 -18.31
N LYS A 178 -11.69 -3.09 -17.10
CA LYS A 178 -12.94 -3.52 -16.45
C LYS A 178 -13.88 -2.34 -16.23
N THR A 179 -13.34 -1.25 -15.66
CA THR A 179 -14.12 -0.03 -15.40
C THR A 179 -14.70 0.55 -16.70
N ALA A 180 -13.91 0.57 -17.79
CA ALA A 180 -14.38 1.01 -19.09
C ALA A 180 -15.49 0.10 -19.65
N LYS A 181 -15.33 -1.23 -19.57
CA LYS A 181 -16.36 -2.20 -20.01
C LYS A 181 -17.65 -2.07 -19.21
N GLU A 182 -17.56 -1.84 -17.91
CA GLU A 182 -18.71 -1.65 -17.03
C GLU A 182 -19.47 -0.36 -17.35
N LYS A 183 -18.76 0.76 -17.59
CA LYS A 183 -19.37 2.00 -18.08
C LYS A 183 -20.13 1.80 -19.40
N VAL A 184 -19.51 1.12 -20.37
CA VAL A 184 -20.15 0.82 -21.67
C VAL A 184 -21.39 -0.06 -21.50
N ARG A 185 -21.35 -1.04 -20.59
CA ARG A 185 -22.51 -1.89 -20.29
C ARG A 185 -23.66 -1.07 -19.68
N LEU A 186 -23.36 -0.23 -18.69
CA LEU A 186 -24.34 0.65 -18.06
C LEU A 186 -25.00 1.62 -19.05
N GLU A 187 -24.23 2.18 -20.00
CA GLU A 187 -24.80 3.03 -21.07
C GLU A 187 -25.72 2.26 -22.03
N LYS A 188 -25.32 1.05 -22.43
CA LYS A 188 -26.17 0.19 -23.27
C LYS A 188 -27.49 -0.18 -22.57
N ASP A 189 -27.43 -0.52 -21.29
CA ASP A 189 -28.60 -0.88 -20.50
C ASP A 189 -29.56 0.34 -20.37
N LYS A 190 -29.02 1.54 -20.09
CA LYS A 190 -29.81 2.79 -20.10
C LYS A 190 -30.49 3.05 -21.44
N THR A 191 -29.80 2.81 -22.55
CA THR A 191 -30.33 3.06 -23.90
C THR A 191 -31.44 2.07 -24.23
N LYS A 192 -31.28 0.79 -23.88
CA LYS A 192 -32.34 -0.23 -24.02
C LYS A 192 -33.59 0.14 -23.24
N THR A 193 -33.45 0.50 -21.96
CA THR A 193 -34.61 0.90 -21.13
C THR A 193 -35.32 2.12 -21.69
N ALA A 194 -34.58 3.10 -22.23
CA ALA A 194 -35.17 4.26 -22.89
C ALA A 194 -35.94 3.89 -24.17
N GLN A 195 -35.41 2.96 -24.97
CA GLN A 195 -36.09 2.45 -26.17
C GLN A 195 -37.36 1.67 -25.83
N GLU A 196 -37.35 0.82 -24.79
CA GLU A 196 -38.52 0.09 -24.30
C GLU A 196 -39.63 1.05 -23.85
N LYS A 197 -39.31 2.02 -22.99
CA LYS A 197 -40.27 3.04 -22.54
C LYS A 197 -40.86 3.85 -23.69
N ALA A 198 -40.05 4.19 -24.70
CA ALA A 198 -40.53 4.88 -25.88
C ALA A 198 -41.47 4.00 -26.73
N ARG A 199 -41.23 2.69 -26.80
CA ARG A 199 -42.12 1.75 -27.49
C ARG A 199 -43.46 1.60 -26.78
N GLU A 200 -43.43 1.40 -25.46
CA GLU A 200 -44.64 1.32 -24.63
C GLU A 200 -45.48 2.59 -24.72
N ALA A 201 -44.86 3.77 -24.64
CA ALA A 201 -45.57 5.04 -24.80
C ALA A 201 -46.22 5.20 -26.18
N ARG A 202 -45.57 4.72 -27.25
CA ARG A 202 -46.15 4.72 -28.61
C ARG A 202 -47.32 3.74 -28.72
N GLU A 203 -47.21 2.55 -28.15
CA GLU A 203 -48.29 1.55 -28.13
C GLU A 203 -49.50 2.07 -27.34
N GLN A 204 -49.28 2.67 -26.16
CA GLN A 204 -50.33 3.30 -25.36
C GLN A 204 -51.00 4.45 -26.12
N ALA A 205 -50.22 5.36 -26.72
CA ALA A 205 -50.78 6.47 -27.50
C ALA A 205 -51.59 5.98 -28.72
N LYS A 206 -51.19 4.86 -29.34
CA LYS A 206 -51.93 4.24 -30.43
C LYS A 206 -53.25 3.65 -29.94
N ALA A 207 -53.23 2.89 -28.84
CA ALA A 207 -54.43 2.31 -28.23
C ALA A 207 -55.42 3.39 -27.77
N GLU A 208 -54.93 4.50 -27.20
CA GLU A 208 -55.76 5.61 -26.76
C GLU A 208 -56.41 6.34 -27.95
N ARG A 209 -55.68 6.50 -29.07
CA ARG A 209 -56.24 7.02 -30.32
C ARG A 209 -57.32 6.10 -30.89
N GLU A 210 -57.06 4.79 -30.93
CA GLU A 210 -58.04 3.80 -31.39
C GLU A 210 -59.29 3.80 -30.49
N ALA A 211 -59.13 3.86 -29.16
CA ALA A 211 -60.23 3.95 -28.21
C ALA A 211 -61.07 5.22 -28.41
N LYS A 212 -60.43 6.39 -28.55
CA LYS A 212 -61.13 7.66 -28.86
C LYS A 212 -61.87 7.58 -30.19
N GLN A 213 -61.30 6.88 -31.18
CA GLN A 213 -61.92 6.71 -32.49
C GLN A 213 -63.14 5.76 -32.42
N ILE A 214 -63.05 4.67 -31.67
CA ILE A 214 -64.16 3.75 -31.41
C ILE A 214 -65.27 4.44 -30.62
N GLU A 215 -64.94 5.22 -29.59
CA GLU A 215 -65.89 5.98 -28.79
C GLU A 215 -66.63 7.02 -29.64
N LYS A 216 -65.89 7.76 -30.47
CA LYS A 216 -66.48 8.70 -31.44
C LYS A 216 -67.44 7.98 -32.39
N GLN A 217 -67.05 6.84 -32.96
CA GLN A 217 -67.90 6.04 -33.84
C GLN A 217 -69.17 5.53 -33.12
N ARG A 218 -69.05 5.08 -31.86
CA ARG A 218 -70.21 4.64 -31.04
C ARG A 218 -71.16 5.79 -30.75
N ARG A 219 -70.64 6.97 -30.40
CA ARG A 219 -71.45 8.16 -30.13
C ARG A 219 -72.19 8.62 -31.39
N GLU A 220 -71.50 8.71 -32.52
CA GLU A 220 -72.12 9.04 -33.81
C GLU A 220 -73.24 8.04 -34.16
N LYS A 221 -73.03 6.73 -33.91
CA LYS A 221 -74.05 5.70 -34.13
C LYS A 221 -75.25 5.84 -33.17
N LEU A 222 -75.03 6.17 -31.90
CA LEU A 222 -76.09 6.38 -30.91
C LEU A 222 -76.95 7.61 -31.25
N GLU A 223 -76.30 8.73 -31.59
CA GLU A 223 -76.96 9.96 -32.05
C GLU A 223 -77.83 9.66 -33.28
N GLN A 224 -77.30 8.87 -34.23
CA GLN A 224 -78.05 8.42 -35.40
C GLN A 224 -79.28 7.58 -35.02
N THR A 225 -79.12 6.57 -34.17
CA THR A 225 -80.23 5.71 -33.74
C THR A 225 -81.32 6.53 -33.02
N MET A 226 -80.93 7.45 -32.16
CA MET A 226 -81.87 8.28 -31.39
C MET A 226 -82.68 9.22 -32.28
N VAL A 227 -82.04 9.89 -33.26
CA VAL A 227 -82.74 10.73 -34.25
C VAL A 227 -83.74 9.89 -35.05
N ASN A 228 -83.33 8.72 -35.55
CA ASN A 228 -84.20 7.84 -36.34
C ASN A 228 -85.43 7.39 -35.53
N THR A 229 -85.24 6.94 -34.29
CA THR A 229 -86.36 6.50 -33.42
C THR A 229 -87.31 7.65 -33.06
N LEU A 230 -86.81 8.87 -32.84
CA LEU A 230 -87.66 10.03 -32.54
C LEU A 230 -88.48 10.47 -33.77
N LEU A 231 -87.91 10.37 -34.97
CA LEU A 231 -88.62 10.63 -36.23
C LEU A 231 -89.71 9.58 -36.48
N GLU A 232 -89.43 8.29 -36.27
CA GLU A 232 -90.43 7.20 -36.37
C GLU A 232 -91.61 7.40 -35.41
N LYS A 233 -91.36 8.02 -34.25
CA LYS A 233 -92.39 8.39 -33.27
C LYS A 233 -93.12 9.72 -33.59
N GLY A 234 -92.82 10.35 -34.72
CA GLY A 234 -93.54 11.55 -35.20
C GLY A 234 -93.04 12.88 -34.62
N VAL A 235 -91.85 12.93 -34.01
CA VAL A 235 -91.28 14.17 -33.47
C VAL A 235 -90.62 14.99 -34.59
N GLY A 236 -90.97 16.28 -34.71
CA GLY A 236 -90.41 17.18 -35.74
C GLY A 236 -88.96 17.60 -35.48
N ILE A 237 -88.24 17.98 -36.55
CA ILE A 237 -86.79 18.27 -36.55
C ILE A 237 -86.39 19.34 -35.51
N GLU A 238 -87.16 20.41 -35.35
CA GLU A 238 -86.89 21.47 -34.37
C GLU A 238 -87.00 21.00 -32.92
N SER A 239 -87.91 20.06 -32.65
CA SER A 239 -88.07 19.48 -31.31
C SER A 239 -86.94 18.51 -30.98
N ILE A 240 -86.49 17.71 -31.97
CA ILE A 240 -85.32 16.81 -31.81
C ILE A 240 -84.05 17.63 -31.54
N ALA A 241 -83.85 18.72 -32.27
CA ALA A 241 -82.72 19.64 -32.08
C ALA A 241 -82.66 20.16 -30.63
N LYS A 242 -83.82 20.50 -30.06
CA LYS A 242 -83.94 20.98 -28.68
C LYS A 242 -83.67 19.88 -27.64
N ILE A 243 -84.12 18.63 -27.89
CA ILE A 243 -83.89 17.48 -27.00
C ILE A 243 -82.42 17.08 -26.96
N MET A 244 -81.75 17.12 -28.11
CA MET A 244 -80.35 16.72 -28.26
C MET A 244 -79.36 17.86 -28.01
N GLU A 245 -79.84 19.07 -27.71
CA GLU A 245 -79.04 20.28 -27.54
C GLU A 245 -78.11 20.58 -28.74
N ILE A 246 -78.59 20.31 -29.95
CA ILE A 246 -77.88 20.56 -31.21
C ILE A 246 -78.71 21.46 -32.12
N THR A 247 -78.09 21.99 -33.17
CA THR A 247 -78.79 22.83 -34.14
C THR A 247 -79.65 21.99 -35.09
N PRO A 248 -80.76 22.53 -35.64
CA PRO A 248 -81.56 21.84 -36.66
C PRO A 248 -80.74 21.38 -37.88
N LYS A 249 -79.75 22.19 -38.32
CA LYS A 249 -78.80 21.82 -39.37
C LYS A 249 -77.95 20.60 -39.02
N GLN A 250 -77.60 20.41 -37.75
CA GLN A 250 -76.87 19.22 -37.29
C GLN A 250 -77.77 17.97 -37.31
N VAL A 251 -79.05 18.11 -36.97
CA VAL A 251 -80.04 17.02 -37.07
C VAL A 251 -80.20 16.58 -38.53
N GLU A 252 -80.36 17.51 -39.46
CA GLU A 252 -80.42 17.20 -40.90
C GLU A 252 -79.16 16.50 -41.42
N LYS A 253 -77.98 16.91 -40.93
CA LYS A 253 -76.70 16.30 -41.31
C LYS A 253 -76.56 14.87 -40.79
N ILE A 254 -77.11 14.57 -39.61
CA ILE A 254 -77.19 13.21 -39.07
C ILE A 254 -78.13 12.37 -39.95
N ILE A 255 -79.32 12.88 -40.29
CA ILE A 255 -80.27 12.18 -41.17
C ILE A 255 -79.65 11.82 -42.53
N ASN A 256 -78.95 12.77 -43.16
CA ASN A 256 -78.35 12.60 -44.50
C ASN A 256 -77.13 11.68 -44.56
N LYS A 257 -76.56 11.25 -43.42
CA LYS A 257 -75.44 10.28 -43.38
C LYS A 257 -75.87 8.84 -43.70
N THR A 258 -77.17 8.60 -43.93
CA THR A 258 -77.81 7.28 -44.06
C THR A 258 -78.22 6.93 -45.50
N ARG A 259 -77.88 7.75 -46.49
CA ARG A 259 -78.13 7.49 -47.92
C ARG A 259 -76.85 7.14 -48.67
#